data_AF-A0A5C7I1W4-F1
#
_entry.id   AF-A0A5C7I1W4-F1
#
_cell.length_a   1.000
_cell.length_b   1.000
_cell.length_c   1.000
_cell.angle_alpha   90.00
_cell.angle_beta   90.00
_cell.angle_gamma   90.00
#
_symmetry.space_group_name_H-M   'P 1'
#
loop_
_entity.id
_entity.type
_entity.pdbx_description
1 polymer ?
#
loop_
_entity_poly.entity_id
_entity_poly.type
_entity_poly.pdbx_seq_one_letter_code
_entity_poly.pdbx_strand_id
1 'polypeptide(L)'
;MTDSNLYLQESGWEELRKEARKIEGDLDVKLSSYAKLGARFTQGGYVDSGSPTVGSGRSWKSMEMEIQSLLEKLLDTNDAMSRCAASAAPTTSVNQKLARHRDILHECTQEFRRIKGNINSMREHAELLSSVRDDISEYKASGSISPRVQLLRERAAIHGSISHIDEVISQAQTTRAVLGSQRAMFGDVQGKVKLLSDKFPIIRGLLGSPLFVVLFSRLSTINLYLFFQAPSEGVVQETLLFSLQSLLHVRCFLLSTGSQNKKSYDLLIPDFQITVFFHRNFAYVICWNKSRSTISKLALLSCVNFSSGRGLWPSMSCLLPC
;
A
#
# COMPACT_ATOMS: atom_id res chain seq x y z
N MET A 1 32.45 86.18 -28.56
CA MET A 1 31.33 85.41 -27.95
C MET A 1 31.42 83.91 -28.23
N THR A 2 32.14 83.47 -29.27
CA THR A 2 32.35 82.05 -29.62
C THR A 2 33.28 81.29 -28.68
N ASP A 3 34.32 81.93 -28.13
CA ASP A 3 35.35 81.25 -27.33
C ASP A 3 34.86 80.81 -25.94
N SER A 4 33.95 81.58 -25.32
CA SER A 4 33.37 81.22 -24.02
C SER A 4 32.46 79.99 -24.09
N ASN A 5 31.81 79.76 -25.24
CA ASN A 5 30.92 78.63 -25.45
C ASN A 5 31.72 77.32 -25.63
N LEU A 6 32.84 77.38 -26.36
CA LEU A 6 33.78 76.27 -26.49
C LEU A 6 34.39 75.83 -25.16
N TYR A 7 34.80 76.77 -24.30
CA TYR A 7 35.41 76.46 -23.00
C TYR A 7 34.41 75.82 -22.02
N LEU A 8 33.16 76.28 -22.01
CA LEU A 8 32.08 75.66 -21.22
C LEU A 8 31.77 74.24 -21.67
N GLN A 9 31.82 73.99 -22.98
CA GLN A 9 31.56 72.68 -23.57
C GLN A 9 32.71 71.69 -23.34
N GLU A 10 33.95 72.18 -23.39
CA GLU A 10 35.15 71.41 -23.04
C GLU A 10 35.19 71.06 -21.55
N SER A 11 34.76 71.98 -20.67
CA SER A 11 34.58 71.71 -19.23
C SER A 11 33.52 70.63 -18.97
N GLY A 12 32.35 70.72 -19.62
CA GLY A 12 31.27 69.74 -19.48
C GLY A 12 31.68 68.32 -19.93
N TRP A 13 32.43 68.21 -21.03
CA TRP A 13 32.97 66.93 -21.49
C TRP A 13 34.01 66.33 -20.52
N GLU A 14 34.87 67.15 -19.90
CA GLU A 14 35.83 66.69 -18.89
C GLU A 14 35.13 66.21 -17.61
N GLU A 15 34.10 66.92 -17.15
CA GLU A 15 33.29 66.53 -15.99
C GLU A 15 32.60 65.18 -16.20
N LEU A 16 31.95 64.99 -17.35
CA LEU A 16 31.30 63.71 -17.70
C LEU A 16 32.30 62.55 -17.75
N ARG A 17 33.54 62.78 -18.22
CA ARG A 17 34.58 61.74 -18.19
C ARG A 17 35.04 61.39 -16.78
N LYS A 18 35.18 62.38 -15.90
CA LYS A 18 35.53 62.14 -14.49
C LYS A 18 34.42 61.33 -13.81
N GLU A 19 33.16 61.65 -14.10
CA GLU A 19 32.02 60.88 -13.61
C GLU A 19 32.00 59.45 -14.16
N ALA A 20 32.19 59.26 -15.47
CA ALA A 20 32.25 57.94 -16.09
C ALA A 20 33.33 57.05 -15.43
N ARG A 21 34.55 57.55 -15.24
CA ARG A 21 35.63 56.80 -14.58
C ARG A 21 35.30 56.43 -13.13
N LYS A 22 34.59 57.31 -12.41
CA LYS A 22 34.15 57.02 -11.05
C LYS A 22 33.13 55.88 -11.05
N ILE A 23 32.14 55.95 -11.94
CA ILE A 23 31.11 54.90 -12.07
C ILE A 23 31.75 53.58 -12.49
N GLU A 24 32.69 53.59 -13.45
CA GLU A 24 33.45 52.40 -13.89
C GLU A 24 34.20 51.75 -12.72
N GLY A 25 34.90 52.54 -11.90
CA GLY A 25 35.61 52.04 -10.72
C GLY A 25 34.66 51.47 -9.66
N ASP A 26 33.54 52.14 -9.38
CA ASP A 26 32.51 51.64 -8.47
C ASP A 26 31.91 50.32 -8.99
N LEU A 27 31.72 50.22 -10.32
CA LEU A 27 31.19 49.04 -10.96
C LEU A 27 32.13 47.83 -10.85
N ASP A 28 33.44 48.02 -11.08
CA ASP A 28 34.45 46.96 -10.97
C ASP A 28 34.47 46.34 -9.55
N VAL A 29 34.45 47.20 -8.52
CA VAL A 29 34.42 46.77 -7.12
C VAL A 29 33.13 45.99 -6.81
N LYS A 30 31.99 46.44 -7.32
CA LYS A 30 30.70 45.79 -7.11
C LYS A 30 30.60 44.47 -7.87
N LEU A 31 31.04 44.40 -9.12
CA LEU A 31 31.08 43.16 -9.91
C LEU A 31 31.99 42.11 -9.26
N SER A 32 33.17 42.54 -8.78
CA SER A 32 34.07 41.68 -8.03
C SER A 32 33.43 41.14 -6.74
N SER A 33 32.69 41.98 -6.01
CA SER A 33 31.98 41.57 -4.81
C SER A 33 30.82 40.61 -5.12
N TYR A 34 30.07 40.86 -6.19
CA TYR A 34 28.96 40.04 -6.66
C TYR A 34 29.44 38.65 -7.12
N ALA A 35 30.57 38.58 -7.83
CA ALA A 35 31.20 37.32 -8.22
C ALA A 35 31.65 36.50 -7.00
N LYS A 36 32.22 37.15 -5.98
CA LYS A 36 32.65 36.48 -4.73
C LYS A 36 31.49 35.91 -3.93
N LEU A 37 30.35 36.61 -3.90
CA LEU A 37 29.15 36.05 -3.31
C LEU A 37 28.76 34.75 -4.04
N GLY A 38 28.96 34.67 -5.36
CA GLY A 38 28.61 33.51 -6.20
C GLY A 38 29.41 32.28 -5.87
N ALA A 39 30.72 32.46 -5.67
CA ALA A 39 31.61 31.38 -5.25
C ALA A 39 31.24 30.75 -3.89
N ARG A 40 30.48 31.43 -3.03
CA ARG A 40 30.06 30.84 -1.74
C ARG A 40 29.07 29.68 -1.91
N PHE A 41 28.32 29.65 -3.02
CA PHE A 41 27.41 28.53 -3.32
C PHE A 41 28.16 27.28 -3.79
N THR A 42 29.31 27.40 -4.48
CA THR A 42 30.11 26.22 -4.90
C THR A 42 30.85 25.59 -3.73
N GLN A 43 31.28 26.39 -2.76
CA GLN A 43 32.02 25.91 -1.59
C GLN A 43 31.12 25.45 -0.43
N GLY A 44 29.81 25.71 -0.50
CA GLY A 44 28.82 25.45 0.56
C GLY A 44 28.33 24.01 0.70
N GLY A 45 29.16 23.01 0.40
CA GLY A 45 28.86 21.60 0.69
C GLY A 45 28.95 21.23 2.18
N TYR A 46 29.42 22.15 3.03
CA TYR A 46 29.59 21.94 4.46
C TYR A 46 29.41 23.26 5.22
N VAL A 47 28.16 23.68 5.42
CA VAL A 47 27.85 24.61 6.51
C VAL A 47 26.76 23.98 7.36
N ASP A 48 27.25 23.52 8.50
CA ASP A 48 26.54 23.04 9.66
C ASP A 48 25.41 24.00 10.08
N SER A 49 24.29 23.40 10.47
CA SER A 49 23.26 23.91 11.38
C SER A 49 22.74 25.36 11.24
N GLY A 50 21.49 25.49 10.78
CA GLY A 50 20.49 26.23 11.58
C GLY A 50 20.25 27.72 11.35
N SER A 51 20.70 28.35 10.25
CA SER A 51 20.29 29.74 9.95
C SER A 51 19.70 29.86 8.54
N PRO A 52 18.47 30.40 8.40
CA PRO A 52 17.80 30.46 7.11
C PRO A 52 18.59 31.40 6.19
N THR A 53 19.01 30.85 5.06
CA THR A 53 19.60 31.47 3.86
C THR A 53 18.80 32.65 3.26
N VAL A 54 17.72 33.08 3.93
CA VAL A 54 16.88 34.23 3.59
C VAL A 54 17.63 35.57 3.68
N GLY A 55 18.65 35.66 4.56
CA GLY A 55 19.49 36.86 4.69
C GLY A 55 20.44 37.10 3.51
N SER A 56 21.02 36.02 2.96
CA SER A 56 21.92 36.14 1.80
C SER A 56 21.14 36.54 0.54
N GLY A 57 19.97 35.94 0.29
CA GLY A 57 19.15 36.22 -0.90
C GLY A 57 18.72 37.69 -1.05
N ARG A 58 18.48 38.41 0.06
CA ARG A 58 18.20 39.86 0.02
C ARG A 58 19.44 40.69 -0.31
N SER A 59 20.58 40.35 0.28
CA SER A 59 21.87 41.02 0.00
C SER A 59 22.26 40.88 -1.47
N TRP A 60 21.99 39.72 -2.06
CA TRP A 60 22.21 39.42 -3.47
C TRP A 60 21.40 40.28 -4.42
N LYS A 61 20.07 40.31 -4.25
CA LYS A 61 19.18 41.12 -5.07
C LYS A 61 19.47 42.62 -4.91
N SER A 62 19.86 43.06 -3.72
CA SER A 62 20.28 44.45 -3.48
C SER A 62 21.49 44.82 -4.34
N MET A 63 22.54 43.98 -4.31
CA MET A 63 23.75 44.22 -5.11
C MET A 63 23.48 44.16 -6.61
N GLU A 64 22.57 43.28 -7.05
CA GLU A 64 22.11 43.22 -8.43
C GLU A 64 21.44 44.53 -8.89
N MET A 65 20.53 45.07 -8.08
CA MET A 65 19.87 46.35 -8.34
C MET A 65 20.87 47.52 -8.35
N GLU A 66 21.84 47.53 -7.43
CA GLU A 66 22.90 48.55 -7.41
C GLU A 66 23.77 48.50 -8.67
N ILE A 67 24.18 47.31 -9.11
CA ILE A 67 24.97 47.16 -10.35
C ILE A 67 24.15 47.59 -11.57
N GLN A 68 22.88 47.21 -11.65
CA GLN A 68 22.00 47.66 -12.75
C GLN A 68 21.85 49.18 -12.78
N SER A 69 21.66 49.81 -11.61
CA SER A 69 21.59 51.27 -11.50
C SER A 69 22.88 51.95 -11.95
N LEU A 70 24.05 51.40 -11.58
CA LEU A 70 25.34 51.95 -12.03
C LEU A 70 25.57 51.76 -13.53
N LEU A 71 25.17 50.62 -14.11
CA LEU A 71 25.24 50.38 -15.56
C LEU A 71 24.37 51.37 -16.34
N GLU A 72 23.13 51.60 -15.87
CA GLU A 72 22.22 52.58 -16.45
C GLU A 72 22.78 54.00 -16.34
N LYS A 73 23.35 54.35 -15.18
CA LYS A 73 23.99 55.66 -14.99
C LYS A 73 25.21 55.85 -15.92
N LEU A 74 26.02 54.80 -16.15
CA LEU A 74 27.15 54.86 -17.06
C LEU A 74 26.69 55.00 -18.53
N LEU A 75 25.61 54.33 -18.90
CA LEU A 75 24.97 54.50 -20.21
C LEU A 75 24.50 55.94 -20.42
N ASP A 76 23.79 56.51 -19.45
CA ASP A 76 23.32 57.91 -19.51
C ASP A 76 24.49 58.90 -19.61
N THR A 77 25.56 58.65 -18.85
CA THR A 77 26.79 59.47 -18.88
C THR A 77 27.46 59.37 -20.24
N ASN A 78 27.55 58.18 -20.83
CA ASN A 78 28.10 57.97 -22.17
C ASN A 78 27.26 58.64 -23.26
N ASP A 79 25.94 58.62 -23.13
CA ASP A 79 25.02 59.31 -24.04
C ASP A 79 25.14 60.83 -23.92
N ALA A 80 25.27 61.37 -22.70
CA ALA A 80 25.56 62.78 -22.47
C ALA A 80 26.91 63.18 -23.10
N MET A 81 27.95 62.36 -22.89
CA MET A 81 29.25 62.53 -23.53
C MET A 81 29.12 62.56 -25.06
N SER A 82 28.35 61.63 -25.62
CA SER A 82 28.09 61.55 -27.07
C SER A 82 27.46 62.84 -27.62
N ARG A 83 26.50 63.42 -26.88
CA ARG A 83 25.89 64.72 -27.23
C ARG A 83 26.89 65.87 -27.16
N CYS A 84 27.75 65.92 -26.14
CA CYS A 84 28.83 66.91 -26.05
C CYS A 84 29.86 66.79 -27.19
N ALA A 85 30.26 65.56 -27.54
CA ALA A 85 31.18 65.30 -28.63
C ALA A 85 30.61 65.67 -30.01
N ALA A 86 29.30 65.50 -30.21
CA ALA A 86 28.61 65.85 -31.46
C ALA A 86 28.42 67.36 -31.63
N SER A 87 28.34 68.10 -30.52
CA SER A 87 28.11 69.55 -30.52
C SER A 87 29.42 70.36 -30.53
N ALA A 88 30.54 69.74 -30.17
CA ALA A 88 31.88 70.32 -30.28
C ALA A 88 32.49 69.98 -31.66
N ALA A 89 33.55 70.70 -32.07
CA ALA A 89 34.30 70.31 -33.28
C ALA A 89 34.85 68.88 -33.09
N PRO A 90 34.46 67.90 -33.92
CA PRO A 90 34.84 66.51 -33.70
C PRO A 90 36.36 66.35 -33.81
N THR A 91 37.01 65.98 -32.71
CA THR A 91 38.42 65.60 -32.73
C THR A 91 38.55 64.08 -32.64
N THR A 92 39.53 63.51 -33.35
CA THR A 92 39.80 62.06 -33.33
C THR A 92 40.02 61.53 -31.92
N SER A 93 40.66 62.33 -31.04
CA SER A 93 40.95 61.95 -29.66
C SER A 93 39.69 61.88 -28.78
N VAL A 94 38.72 62.79 -28.95
CA VAL A 94 37.42 62.75 -28.26
C VAL A 94 36.63 61.52 -28.66
N ASN A 95 36.56 61.22 -29.97
CA ASN A 95 35.86 60.05 -30.49
C ASN A 95 36.48 58.73 -30.02
N GLN A 96 37.81 58.64 -29.99
CA GLN A 96 38.50 57.45 -29.47
C GLN A 96 38.23 57.23 -27.98
N LYS A 97 38.26 58.29 -27.17
CA LYS A 97 37.94 58.21 -25.74
C LYS A 97 36.48 57.78 -25.50
N LEU A 98 35.55 58.33 -26.28
CA LEU A 98 34.14 57.94 -26.21
C LEU A 98 33.94 56.46 -26.55
N ALA A 99 34.60 55.99 -27.61
CA ALA A 99 34.55 54.58 -28.01
C ALA A 99 35.04 53.67 -26.86
N ARG A 100 36.13 54.03 -26.19
CA ARG A 100 36.62 53.29 -25.01
C ARG A 100 35.61 53.22 -23.87
N HIS A 101 34.93 54.32 -23.54
CA HIS A 101 33.91 54.29 -22.49
C HIS A 101 32.70 53.42 -22.87
N ARG A 102 32.36 53.34 -24.16
CA ARG A 102 31.31 52.43 -24.67
C ARG A 102 31.76 50.97 -24.61
N ASP A 103 33.00 50.67 -24.95
CA ASP A 103 33.58 49.33 -24.86
C ASP A 103 33.58 48.85 -23.39
N ILE A 104 34.02 49.69 -22.44
CA ILE A 104 34.01 49.37 -21.01
C ILE A 104 32.59 49.08 -20.52
N LEU A 105 31.61 49.94 -20.86
CA LEU A 105 30.20 49.69 -20.52
C LEU A 105 29.71 48.33 -21.06
N HIS A 106 30.10 47.98 -22.29
CA HIS A 106 29.73 46.71 -22.90
C HIS A 106 30.35 45.51 -22.17
N GLU A 107 31.66 45.54 -21.90
CA GLU A 107 32.39 44.52 -21.16
C GLU A 107 31.80 44.32 -19.76
N CYS A 108 31.58 45.41 -19.03
CA CYS A 108 30.96 45.39 -17.71
C CYS A 108 29.55 44.79 -17.72
N THR A 109 28.74 45.14 -18.72
CA THR A 109 27.38 44.59 -18.89
C THR A 109 27.44 43.09 -19.18
N GLN A 110 28.38 42.65 -20.01
CA GLN A 110 28.57 41.25 -20.34
C GLN A 110 29.02 40.44 -19.12
N GLU A 111 30.01 40.94 -18.38
CA GLU A 111 30.48 40.32 -17.13
C GLU A 111 29.35 40.20 -16.10
N PHE A 112 28.55 41.26 -15.92
CA PHE A 112 27.39 41.19 -15.04
C PHE A 112 26.42 40.06 -15.42
N ARG A 113 26.06 39.95 -16.70
CA ARG A 113 25.17 38.87 -17.19
C ARG A 113 25.79 37.50 -16.98
N ARG A 114 27.09 37.35 -17.25
CA ARG A 114 27.83 36.10 -17.06
C ARG A 114 27.82 35.66 -15.60
N ILE A 115 28.15 36.57 -14.69
CA ILE A 115 28.17 36.31 -13.24
C ILE A 115 26.76 35.96 -12.75
N LYS A 116 25.75 36.76 -13.12
CA LYS A 116 24.35 36.52 -12.76
C LYS A 116 23.84 35.15 -13.24
N GLY A 117 24.14 34.78 -14.49
CA GLY A 117 23.77 33.48 -15.04
C GLY A 117 24.41 32.32 -14.28
N ASN A 118 25.70 32.42 -13.94
CA ASN A 118 26.40 31.43 -13.14
C ASN A 118 25.76 31.24 -11.75
N ILE A 119 25.43 32.34 -11.07
CA ILE A 119 24.78 32.31 -9.75
C ILE A 119 23.41 31.65 -9.82
N ASN A 120 22.60 32.00 -10.82
CA ASN A 120 21.28 31.38 -11.00
C ASN A 120 21.37 29.87 -11.23
N SER A 121 22.26 29.44 -12.12
CA SER A 121 22.48 28.01 -12.39
C SER A 121 22.91 27.24 -11.12
N MET A 122 23.82 27.83 -10.34
CA MET A 122 24.27 27.23 -9.09
C MET A 122 23.17 27.18 -8.02
N ARG A 123 22.32 28.19 -7.97
CA ARG A 123 21.17 28.23 -7.06
C ARG A 123 20.14 27.17 -7.43
N GLU A 124 19.79 27.05 -8.70
CA GLU A 124 18.88 26.01 -9.21
C GLU A 124 19.42 24.62 -8.85
N HIS A 125 20.72 24.38 -9.04
CA HIS A 125 21.36 23.15 -8.63
C HIS A 125 21.25 22.90 -7.11
N ALA A 126 21.43 23.92 -6.28
CA ALA A 126 21.29 23.80 -4.83
C ALA A 126 19.84 23.52 -4.39
N GLU A 127 18.85 24.16 -5.02
CA GLU A 127 17.42 23.94 -4.76
C GLU A 127 17.01 22.49 -5.11
N LEU A 128 17.50 21.96 -6.25
CA LEU A 128 17.27 20.57 -6.63
C LEU A 128 17.88 19.57 -5.61
N LEU A 129 19.11 19.81 -5.15
CA LEU A 129 19.75 18.95 -4.14
C LEU A 129 19.06 19.04 -2.77
N SER A 130 18.52 20.20 -2.41
CA SER A 130 17.73 20.34 -1.18
C SER A 130 16.44 19.52 -1.27
N SER A 131 15.70 19.63 -2.38
CA SER A 131 14.47 18.85 -2.60
C SER A 131 14.73 17.35 -2.48
N VAL A 132 15.79 16.84 -3.14
CA VAL A 132 16.15 15.41 -3.05
C VAL A 132 16.53 15.02 -1.62
N ARG A 133 17.22 15.88 -0.87
CA ARG A 133 17.56 15.63 0.53
C ARG A 133 16.32 15.59 1.41
N ASP A 134 15.37 16.49 1.16
CA ASP A 134 14.11 16.57 1.88
C ASP A 134 13.27 15.31 1.60
N ASP A 135 13.16 14.90 0.33
CA ASP A 135 12.51 13.65 -0.06
C ASP A 135 13.16 12.42 0.60
N ILE A 136 14.50 12.35 0.63
CA ILE A 136 15.24 11.27 1.31
C ILE A 136 14.98 11.30 2.82
N SER A 137 14.93 12.48 3.42
CA SER A 137 14.71 12.65 4.86
C SER A 137 13.28 12.30 5.23
N GLU A 138 12.30 12.70 4.44
CA GLU A 138 10.89 12.32 4.56
C GLU A 138 10.71 10.80 4.36
N TYR A 139 11.36 10.22 3.36
CA TYR A 139 11.38 8.78 3.15
C TYR A 139 11.94 8.00 4.36
N LYS A 140 12.98 8.52 5.01
CA LYS A 140 13.54 7.97 6.25
C LYS A 140 12.65 8.23 7.48
N ALA A 141 12.07 9.42 7.60
CA ALA A 141 11.28 9.87 8.75
C ALA A 141 9.87 9.26 8.78
N SER A 142 9.27 9.02 7.62
CA SER A 142 7.99 8.30 7.47
C SER A 142 8.04 6.86 7.98
N GLY A 143 9.22 6.37 8.41
CA GLY A 143 9.39 5.01 8.89
C GLY A 143 9.08 3.98 7.81
N SER A 144 9.05 4.39 6.53
CA SER A 144 8.88 3.46 5.43
C SER A 144 10.04 2.47 5.54
N ILE A 145 9.66 1.23 5.81
CA ILE A 145 10.58 0.14 6.01
C ILE A 145 11.35 0.03 4.70
N SER A 146 12.65 0.33 4.73
CA SER A 146 13.53 0.20 3.56
C SER A 146 13.18 -1.10 2.82
N PRO A 147 13.05 -1.12 1.49
CA PRO A 147 12.72 -2.30 0.71
C PRO A 147 13.54 -3.51 1.14
N ARG A 148 14.81 -3.28 1.51
CA ARG A 148 15.69 -4.30 2.08
C ARG A 148 15.18 -4.89 3.40
N VAL A 149 14.73 -4.07 4.33
CA VAL A 149 14.15 -4.51 5.61
C VAL A 149 12.79 -5.19 5.40
N GLN A 150 12.00 -4.74 4.41
CA GLN A 150 10.73 -5.38 4.04
C GLN A 150 10.99 -6.79 3.51
N LEU A 151 11.95 -6.95 2.60
CA LEU A 151 12.38 -8.24 2.09
C LEU A 151 12.95 -9.16 3.19
N LEU A 152 13.67 -8.61 4.18
CA LEU A 152 14.14 -9.38 5.33
C LEU A 152 12.99 -9.86 6.22
N ARG A 153 11.97 -9.03 6.46
CA ARG A 153 10.76 -9.45 7.19
C ARG A 153 9.97 -10.51 6.41
N GLU A 154 9.82 -10.34 5.10
CA GLU A 154 9.16 -11.32 4.23
C GLU A 154 9.89 -12.67 4.28
N ARG A 155 11.23 -12.66 4.22
CA ARG A 155 12.03 -13.88 4.40
C ARG A 155 11.79 -14.54 5.75
N ALA A 156 11.70 -13.78 6.83
CA ALA A 156 11.41 -14.31 8.16
C ALA A 156 10.00 -14.92 8.24
N ALA A 157 9.00 -14.27 7.63
CA ALA A 157 7.63 -14.77 7.55
C ALA A 157 7.52 -16.05 6.72
N ILE A 158 8.23 -16.14 5.59
CA ILE A 158 8.33 -17.36 4.78
C ILE A 158 8.95 -18.49 5.63
N HIS A 159 10.01 -18.20 6.38
CA HIS A 159 10.65 -19.22 7.22
C HIS A 159 9.70 -19.73 8.31
N GLY A 160 8.96 -18.84 8.99
CA GLY A 160 7.92 -19.23 9.94
C GLY A 160 6.80 -20.04 9.31
N SER A 161 6.41 -19.71 8.07
CA SER A 161 5.40 -20.47 7.31
C SER A 161 5.88 -21.87 6.95
N ILE A 162 7.16 -22.04 6.61
CA ILE A 162 7.76 -23.36 6.34
C ILE A 162 7.72 -24.22 7.60
N SER A 163 8.13 -23.67 8.75
CA SER A 163 8.06 -24.40 10.02
C SER A 163 6.63 -24.81 10.40
N HIS A 164 5.66 -23.93 10.16
CA HIS A 164 4.24 -24.25 10.38
C HIS A 164 3.73 -25.35 9.42
N ILE A 165 4.17 -25.35 8.16
CA ILE A 165 3.85 -26.42 7.20
C ILE A 165 4.41 -27.77 7.68
N ASP A 166 5.63 -27.80 8.21
CA ASP A 166 6.23 -29.03 8.75
C ASP A 166 5.42 -29.58 9.95
N GLU A 167 4.91 -28.70 10.81
CA GLU A 167 4.03 -29.08 11.92
C GLU A 167 2.70 -29.68 11.41
N VAL A 168 2.06 -29.04 10.42
CA VAL A 168 0.84 -29.56 9.79
C VAL A 168 1.08 -30.91 9.11
N ILE A 169 2.23 -31.10 8.45
CA ILE A 169 2.61 -32.38 7.85
C ILE A 169 2.78 -33.45 8.94
N SER A 170 3.46 -33.13 10.04
CA SER A 170 3.64 -34.05 11.18
C SER A 170 2.30 -34.45 11.80
N GLN A 171 1.40 -33.48 11.99
CA GLN A 171 0.04 -33.74 12.47
C GLN A 171 -0.73 -34.64 11.51
N ALA A 172 -0.68 -34.37 10.20
CA ALA A 172 -1.34 -35.18 9.18
C ALA A 172 -0.79 -36.63 9.14
N GLN A 173 0.52 -36.82 9.29
CA GLN A 173 1.13 -38.15 9.40
C GLN A 173 0.65 -38.90 10.65
N THR A 174 0.55 -38.20 11.78
CA THR A 174 0.00 -38.75 13.02
C THR A 174 -1.46 -39.17 12.85
N THR A 175 -2.29 -38.32 12.25
CA THR A 175 -3.69 -38.66 11.93
C THR A 175 -3.78 -39.87 11.00
N ARG A 176 -2.93 -39.95 9.96
CA ARG A 176 -2.87 -41.11 9.07
C ARG A 176 -2.55 -42.40 9.82
N ALA A 177 -1.60 -42.37 10.76
CA ALA A 177 -1.25 -43.52 11.59
C ALA A 177 -2.44 -43.96 12.47
N VAL A 178 -3.14 -43.00 13.10
CA VAL A 178 -4.35 -43.26 13.91
C VAL A 178 -5.50 -43.84 13.06
N LEU A 179 -5.76 -43.31 11.87
CA LEU A 179 -6.78 -43.87 10.97
C LEU A 179 -6.40 -45.28 10.50
N GLY A 180 -5.11 -45.53 10.28
CA GLY A 180 -4.59 -46.86 9.99
C GLY A 180 -4.86 -47.87 11.11
N SER A 181 -4.60 -47.49 12.37
CA SER A 181 -4.87 -48.35 13.53
C SER A 181 -6.37 -48.55 13.76
N GLN A 182 -7.20 -47.52 13.60
CA GLN A 182 -8.66 -47.63 13.66
C GLN A 182 -9.19 -48.60 12.60
N ARG A 183 -8.69 -48.53 11.36
CA ARG A 183 -9.08 -49.47 10.30
C ARG A 183 -8.73 -50.91 10.65
N ALA A 184 -7.54 -51.15 11.21
CA ALA A 184 -7.14 -52.48 11.65
C ALA A 184 -8.05 -52.99 12.79
N MET A 185 -8.36 -52.14 13.77
CA MET A 185 -9.26 -52.45 14.87
C MET A 185 -10.68 -52.77 14.36
N PHE A 186 -11.24 -51.99 13.44
CA PHE A 186 -12.55 -52.28 12.84
C PHE A 186 -12.53 -53.59 12.03
N GLY A 187 -11.42 -53.91 11.36
CA GLY A 187 -11.23 -55.20 10.70
C GLY A 187 -11.29 -56.38 11.69
N ASP A 188 -10.61 -56.26 12.83
CA ASP A 188 -10.65 -57.28 13.90
C ASP A 188 -12.05 -57.41 14.52
N VAL A 189 -12.71 -56.28 14.81
CA VAL A 189 -14.10 -56.26 15.32
C VAL A 189 -15.04 -56.91 14.31
N GLN A 190 -14.94 -56.58 13.02
CA GLN A 190 -15.75 -57.19 11.97
C GLN A 190 -15.52 -58.71 11.91
N GLY A 191 -14.27 -59.16 12.00
CA GLY A 191 -13.92 -60.58 12.03
C GLY A 191 -14.52 -61.31 13.24
N LYS A 192 -14.41 -60.73 14.44
CA LYS A 192 -14.99 -61.27 15.67
C LYS A 192 -16.53 -61.27 15.62
N VAL A 193 -17.16 -60.23 15.11
CA VAL A 193 -18.63 -60.15 14.92
C VAL A 193 -19.10 -61.21 13.94
N LYS A 194 -18.36 -61.43 12.84
CA LYS A 194 -18.66 -62.51 11.89
C LYS A 194 -18.57 -63.88 12.57
N LEU A 195 -17.50 -64.13 13.33
CA LEU A 195 -17.33 -65.38 14.08
C LEU A 195 -18.45 -65.60 15.12
N LEU A 196 -18.88 -64.55 15.81
CA LEU A 196 -20.01 -64.60 16.75
C LEU A 196 -21.35 -64.84 16.02
N SER A 197 -21.56 -64.18 14.89
CA SER A 197 -22.74 -64.38 14.04
C SER A 197 -22.83 -65.81 13.50
N ASP A 198 -21.69 -66.42 13.16
CA ASP A 198 -21.63 -67.80 12.67
C ASP A 198 -21.87 -68.81 13.81
N LYS A 199 -21.46 -68.48 15.05
CA LYS A 199 -21.67 -69.32 16.24
C LYS A 199 -23.06 -69.19 16.87
N PHE A 200 -23.71 -68.04 16.73
CA PHE A 200 -25.02 -67.77 17.32
C PHE A 200 -25.99 -67.19 16.27
N PRO A 201 -26.73 -68.04 15.54
CA PRO A 201 -27.66 -67.61 14.50
C PRO A 201 -28.79 -66.69 15.01
N ILE A 202 -29.04 -66.66 16.32
CA ILE A 202 -29.99 -65.76 17.01
C ILE A 202 -29.51 -64.29 16.95
N ILE A 203 -28.20 -64.02 16.94
CA ILE A 203 -27.63 -62.66 16.83
C ILE A 203 -27.95 -62.04 15.47
N ARG A 204 -28.06 -62.88 14.42
CA ARG A 204 -28.51 -62.46 13.08
C ARG A 204 -29.94 -61.91 13.10
N GLY A 205 -30.80 -62.50 13.93
CA GLY A 205 -32.17 -62.04 14.14
C GLY A 205 -32.27 -60.73 14.92
N LEU A 206 -31.37 -60.47 15.87
CA LEU A 206 -31.36 -59.25 16.68
C LEU A 206 -30.75 -58.05 15.94
N LEU A 207 -29.66 -58.24 15.20
CA LEU A 207 -29.03 -57.18 14.39
C LEU A 207 -29.91 -56.71 13.22
N GLY A 208 -30.73 -57.61 12.67
CA GLY A 208 -31.75 -57.28 11.66
C GLY A 208 -33.11 -56.90 12.23
N SER A 209 -33.29 -56.94 13.57
CA SER A 209 -34.58 -56.69 14.18
C SER A 209 -34.98 -55.21 14.04
N PRO A 210 -36.24 -54.90 13.70
CA PRO A 210 -36.73 -53.52 13.66
C PRO A 210 -36.62 -52.84 15.04
N LEU A 211 -36.60 -53.61 16.13
CA LEU A 211 -36.42 -53.11 17.49
C LEU A 211 -35.05 -52.47 17.72
N PHE A 212 -33.97 -53.08 17.20
CA PHE A 212 -32.61 -52.51 17.32
C PHE A 212 -32.51 -51.17 16.56
N VAL A 213 -33.09 -51.11 15.36
CA VAL A 213 -33.13 -49.89 14.54
C VAL A 213 -33.94 -48.78 15.22
N VAL A 214 -35.08 -49.14 15.82
CA VAL A 214 -35.92 -48.19 16.56
C VAL A 214 -35.21 -47.70 17.82
N LEU A 215 -34.53 -48.58 18.57
CA LEU A 215 -33.77 -48.18 19.76
C LEU A 215 -32.62 -47.25 19.40
N PHE A 216 -31.87 -47.57 18.34
CA PHE A 216 -30.75 -46.77 17.87
C PHE A 216 -31.21 -45.40 17.37
N SER A 217 -32.33 -45.35 16.63
CA SER A 217 -32.95 -44.10 16.20
C SER A 217 -33.43 -43.26 17.40
N ARG A 218 -34.01 -43.89 18.43
CA ARG A 218 -34.48 -43.22 19.65
C ARG A 218 -33.30 -42.65 20.47
N LEU A 219 -32.23 -43.43 20.65
CA LEU A 219 -31.01 -42.96 21.34
C LEU A 219 -30.33 -41.80 20.59
N SER A 220 -30.27 -41.86 19.27
CA SER A 220 -29.73 -40.77 18.44
C SER A 220 -30.56 -39.49 18.57
N THR A 221 -31.89 -39.62 18.62
CA THR A 221 -32.81 -38.49 18.83
C THR A 221 -32.64 -37.87 20.22
N ILE A 222 -32.42 -38.68 21.27
CA ILE A 222 -32.19 -38.20 22.64
C ILE A 222 -30.85 -37.47 22.75
N ASN A 223 -29.78 -37.98 22.12
CA ASN A 223 -28.49 -37.29 22.08
C ASN A 223 -28.59 -35.92 21.40
N LEU A 224 -29.38 -35.82 20.33
CA LEU A 224 -29.63 -34.55 19.63
C LEU A 224 -30.39 -33.53 20.50
N TYR A 225 -31.32 -34.01 21.32
CA TYR A 225 -32.08 -33.17 22.26
C TYR A 225 -31.20 -32.63 23.39
N LEU A 226 -30.35 -33.49 23.99
CA LEU A 226 -29.40 -33.08 25.04
C LEU A 226 -28.35 -32.09 24.51
N PHE A 227 -27.94 -32.22 23.24
CA PHE A 227 -27.02 -31.29 22.59
C PHE A 227 -27.64 -29.89 22.42
N PHE A 228 -28.95 -29.80 22.12
CA PHE A 228 -29.64 -28.52 21.95
C PHE A 228 -29.88 -27.76 23.26
N GLN A 229 -29.79 -28.45 24.41
CA GLN A 229 -29.96 -27.86 25.73
C GLN A 229 -28.63 -27.36 26.34
N ALA A 230 -27.49 -27.64 25.70
CA ALA A 230 -26.17 -27.20 26.16
C ALA A 230 -25.89 -25.74 25.75
N PRO A 231 -25.50 -24.85 26.69
CA PRO A 231 -25.23 -23.45 26.39
C PRO A 231 -24.01 -23.30 25.47
N SER A 232 -24.16 -22.39 24.50
CA SER A 232 -23.36 -22.24 23.29
C SER A 232 -21.94 -21.70 23.52
N GLU A 233 -20.92 -22.54 23.37
CA GLU A 233 -19.53 -22.13 23.17
C GLU A 233 -18.87 -23.02 22.10
N GLY A 234 -18.62 -22.46 20.90
CA GLY A 234 -17.53 -22.81 19.98
C GLY A 234 -17.52 -24.15 19.21
N VAL A 235 -18.08 -25.26 19.72
CA VAL A 235 -17.89 -26.62 19.13
C VAL A 235 -19.14 -27.11 18.38
N VAL A 236 -19.75 -26.21 17.60
CA VAL A 236 -21.16 -26.36 17.19
C VAL A 236 -21.35 -27.18 15.90
N GLN A 237 -20.30 -27.51 15.14
CA GLN A 237 -20.44 -28.03 13.77
C GLN A 237 -20.25 -29.55 13.61
N GLU A 238 -19.36 -30.19 14.36
CA GLU A 238 -19.08 -31.63 14.18
C GLU A 238 -20.14 -32.56 14.78
N THR A 239 -20.74 -32.18 15.91
CA THR A 239 -21.78 -32.93 16.61
C THR A 239 -23.13 -32.92 15.87
N LEU A 240 -23.44 -31.82 15.19
CA LEU A 240 -24.57 -31.72 14.26
C LEU A 240 -24.38 -32.63 13.04
N LEU A 241 -23.14 -32.76 12.55
CA LEU A 241 -22.79 -33.64 11.43
C LEU A 241 -22.98 -35.11 11.82
N PHE A 242 -22.52 -35.54 13.00
CA PHE A 242 -22.69 -36.91 13.48
C PHE A 242 -24.15 -37.32 13.68
N SER A 243 -24.98 -36.43 14.20
CA SER A 243 -26.40 -36.71 14.43
C SER A 243 -27.23 -36.74 13.14
N LEU A 244 -26.96 -35.85 12.17
CA LEU A 244 -27.59 -35.89 10.85
C LEU A 244 -27.16 -37.11 10.04
N GLN A 245 -25.89 -37.52 10.12
CA GLN A 245 -25.39 -38.76 9.51
C GLN A 245 -26.12 -40.00 10.07
N SER A 246 -26.39 -40.00 11.37
CA SER A 246 -27.11 -41.09 12.06
C SER A 246 -28.56 -41.20 11.57
N LEU A 247 -29.26 -40.08 11.44
CA LEU A 247 -30.62 -40.00 10.90
C LEU A 247 -30.70 -40.43 9.42
N LEU A 248 -29.67 -40.10 8.63
CA LEU A 248 -29.58 -40.50 7.22
C LEU A 248 -29.40 -42.03 7.08
N HIS A 249 -28.57 -42.64 7.93
CA HIS A 249 -28.40 -44.10 7.96
C HIS A 249 -29.71 -44.84 8.34
N VAL A 250 -30.46 -44.32 9.32
CA VAL A 250 -31.75 -44.90 9.72
C VAL A 250 -32.76 -44.88 8.56
N ARG A 251 -32.78 -43.81 7.75
CA ARG A 251 -33.71 -43.71 6.61
C ARG A 251 -33.27 -44.49 5.38
N CYS A 252 -31.98 -44.61 5.09
CA CYS A 252 -31.49 -45.53 4.04
C CYS A 252 -31.89 -46.98 4.34
N PHE A 253 -31.85 -47.38 5.61
CA PHE A 253 -32.30 -48.69 6.05
C PHE A 253 -33.84 -48.87 5.91
N LEU A 254 -34.64 -47.87 6.28
CA LEU A 254 -36.11 -47.90 6.14
C LEU A 254 -36.60 -47.82 4.69
N LEU A 255 -35.89 -47.12 3.80
CA LEU A 255 -36.18 -47.09 2.37
C LEU A 255 -35.88 -48.44 1.72
N SER A 256 -34.87 -49.17 2.20
CA SER A 256 -34.60 -50.55 1.78
C SER A 256 -35.71 -51.53 2.21
N THR A 257 -36.58 -51.16 3.15
CA THR A 257 -37.70 -52.00 3.65
C THR A 257 -39.08 -51.55 3.18
N GLY A 258 -39.17 -50.64 2.20
CA GLY A 258 -40.37 -50.48 1.36
C GLY A 258 -41.48 -49.55 1.86
N SER A 259 -41.27 -48.74 2.90
CA SER A 259 -42.30 -47.79 3.38
C SER A 259 -42.23 -46.45 2.63
N GLN A 260 -42.74 -46.43 1.40
CA GLN A 260 -42.94 -45.22 0.60
C GLN A 260 -44.26 -44.56 1.01
N ASN A 261 -44.27 -43.34 1.57
CA ASN A 261 -45.35 -42.36 1.35
C ASN A 261 -45.25 -40.99 2.07
N LYS A 262 -44.26 -40.71 2.94
CA LYS A 262 -44.12 -39.36 3.55
C LYS A 262 -42.94 -38.55 2.98
N LYS A 263 -43.27 -37.43 2.33
CA LYS A 263 -42.34 -36.53 1.62
C LYS A 263 -41.67 -35.47 2.52
N SER A 264 -42.24 -35.18 3.69
CA SER A 264 -41.72 -34.21 4.65
C SER A 264 -41.88 -34.70 6.09
N TYR A 265 -41.00 -34.24 6.96
CA TYR A 265 -41.07 -34.46 8.41
C TYR A 265 -40.85 -33.13 9.11
N ASP A 266 -41.78 -32.79 9.99
CA ASP A 266 -41.69 -31.61 10.84
C ASP A 266 -41.26 -32.04 12.24
N LEU A 267 -40.15 -31.48 12.71
CA LEU A 267 -39.74 -31.57 14.10
C LEU A 267 -40.05 -30.22 14.75
N LEU A 268 -41.04 -30.22 15.64
CA LEU A 268 -41.44 -29.05 16.42
C LEU A 268 -40.61 -28.99 17.69
N ILE A 269 -39.68 -28.03 17.74
CA ILE A 269 -38.91 -27.67 18.93
C ILE A 269 -39.50 -26.34 19.44
N PRO A 270 -39.50 -26.05 20.76
CA PRO A 270 -39.84 -24.71 21.25
C PRO A 270 -39.01 -23.65 20.52
N ASP A 271 -39.68 -22.61 20.00
CA ASP A 271 -39.14 -21.50 19.20
C ASP A 271 -38.59 -21.81 17.79
N PHE A 272 -38.42 -23.08 17.41
CA PHE A 272 -37.91 -23.47 16.09
C PHE A 272 -38.73 -24.60 15.43
N GLN A 273 -39.11 -24.41 14.19
CA GLN A 273 -39.73 -25.44 13.35
C GLN A 273 -38.72 -25.91 12.31
N ILE A 274 -38.25 -27.15 12.44
CA ILE A 274 -37.34 -27.76 11.46
C ILE A 274 -38.15 -28.65 10.54
N THR A 275 -38.20 -28.29 9.27
CA THR A 275 -38.85 -29.08 8.24
C THR A 275 -37.81 -29.68 7.32
N VAL A 276 -37.80 -31.01 7.23
CA VAL A 276 -36.91 -31.72 6.31
C VAL A 276 -37.71 -32.23 5.12
N PHE A 277 -37.39 -31.70 3.93
CA PHE A 277 -37.96 -32.11 2.65
C PHE A 277 -37.05 -33.10 1.95
N PHE A 278 -37.64 -34.16 1.39
CA PHE A 278 -36.90 -35.16 0.65
C PHE A 278 -37.37 -35.17 -0.80
N HIS A 279 -36.45 -34.93 -1.73
CA HIS A 279 -36.73 -34.96 -3.16
C HIS A 279 -35.66 -35.78 -3.90
N ARG A 280 -36.06 -36.95 -4.42
CA ARG A 280 -35.16 -37.94 -5.03
C ARG A 280 -34.00 -38.30 -4.08
N ASN A 281 -32.75 -38.07 -4.52
CA ASN A 281 -31.52 -38.36 -3.78
C ASN A 281 -31.05 -37.17 -2.93
N PHE A 282 -31.88 -36.15 -2.72
CA PHE A 282 -31.51 -34.95 -1.97
C PHE A 282 -32.44 -34.76 -0.78
N ALA A 283 -31.84 -34.37 0.36
CA ALA A 283 -32.55 -33.92 1.54
C ALA A 283 -32.27 -32.43 1.75
N TYR A 284 -33.34 -31.66 1.94
CA TYR A 284 -33.32 -30.23 2.20
C TYR A 284 -33.79 -30.02 3.63
N VAL A 285 -32.96 -29.42 4.47
CA VAL A 285 -33.32 -29.07 5.85
C VAL A 285 -33.60 -27.57 5.88
N ILE A 286 -34.83 -27.20 6.25
CA ILE A 286 -35.25 -25.82 6.47
C ILE A 286 -35.45 -25.64 7.97
N CYS A 287 -34.72 -24.70 8.57
CA CYS A 287 -34.93 -24.30 9.96
C CYS A 287 -35.65 -22.95 10.00
N TRP A 288 -36.87 -22.95 10.54
CA TRP A 288 -37.71 -21.77 10.71
C TRP A 288 -37.68 -21.30 12.17
N ASN A 289 -37.26 -20.07 12.44
CA ASN A 289 -37.35 -19.49 13.77
C ASN A 289 -38.74 -18.86 13.94
N LYS A 290 -39.54 -19.40 14.87
CA LYS A 290 -40.93 -18.99 15.09
C LYS A 290 -41.04 -17.62 15.75
N SER A 291 -40.05 -17.24 16.55
CA SER A 291 -39.99 -15.96 17.26
C SER A 291 -39.61 -14.79 16.35
N ARG A 292 -38.73 -15.02 15.37
CA ARG A 292 -38.27 -13.99 14.42
C ARG A 292 -38.96 -14.02 13.05
N SER A 293 -39.78 -15.04 12.77
CA SER A 293 -40.41 -15.28 11.45
C SER A 293 -39.42 -15.28 10.28
N THR A 294 -38.22 -15.83 10.49
CA THR A 294 -37.16 -15.88 9.48
C THR A 294 -36.62 -17.30 9.29
N ILE A 295 -36.28 -17.64 8.04
CA ILE A 295 -35.55 -18.86 7.71
C ILE A 295 -34.11 -18.68 8.16
N SER A 296 -33.67 -19.52 9.09
CA SER A 296 -32.36 -19.37 9.73
C SER A 296 -31.25 -20.04 8.92
N LYS A 297 -31.49 -21.25 8.36
CA LYS A 297 -30.53 -21.99 7.52
C LYS A 297 -31.23 -22.94 6.55
N LEU A 298 -30.63 -23.10 5.35
CA LEU A 298 -31.02 -24.07 4.34
C LEU A 298 -29.79 -24.95 4.01
N ALA A 299 -29.84 -26.22 4.39
CA ALA A 299 -28.77 -27.19 4.14
C ALA A 299 -29.22 -28.22 3.10
N LEU A 300 -28.36 -28.47 2.10
CA LEU A 300 -28.59 -29.44 1.05
C LEU A 300 -27.67 -30.63 1.27
N LEU A 301 -28.26 -31.79 1.56
CA LEU A 301 -27.55 -33.05 1.78
C LEU A 301 -27.73 -33.93 0.53
N SER A 302 -26.63 -34.24 -0.14
CA SER A 302 -26.58 -35.20 -1.25
C SER A 302 -26.58 -36.63 -0.70
N CYS A 303 -27.68 -37.36 -0.84
CA CYS A 303 -27.72 -38.79 -0.58
C CYS A 303 -27.18 -39.52 -1.82
N VAL A 304 -25.86 -39.61 -1.95
CA VAL A 304 -25.27 -40.46 -2.99
C VAL A 304 -25.72 -41.91 -2.74
N ASN A 305 -26.35 -42.50 -3.75
CA ASN A 305 -26.89 -43.86 -3.76
C ASN A 305 -25.90 -44.86 -3.13
N PHE A 306 -26.26 -45.41 -1.95
CA PHE A 306 -25.53 -46.49 -1.28
C PHE A 306 -25.70 -47.85 -1.96
N SER A 307 -26.09 -47.89 -3.25
CA SER A 307 -26.28 -49.14 -4.00
C SER A 307 -24.99 -49.67 -4.62
N SER A 308 -23.89 -48.91 -4.61
CA SER A 308 -22.67 -49.31 -5.33
C SER A 308 -21.41 -49.13 -4.52
N GLY A 309 -21.35 -49.67 -3.29
CA GLY A 309 -20.13 -50.14 -2.60
C GLY A 309 -18.87 -49.24 -2.55
N ARG A 310 -18.96 -47.96 -2.94
CA ARG A 310 -17.86 -46.99 -2.94
C ARG A 310 -18.29 -45.86 -2.02
N GLY A 311 -17.74 -45.88 -0.80
CA GLY A 311 -17.95 -44.85 0.20
C GLY A 311 -17.38 -43.53 -0.27
N LEU A 312 -18.24 -42.67 -0.81
CA LEU A 312 -18.00 -41.23 -0.91
C LEU A 312 -18.99 -40.59 0.05
N TRP A 313 -18.45 -39.92 1.08
CA TRP A 313 -19.20 -39.20 2.09
C TRP A 313 -20.04 -38.09 1.42
N PRO A 314 -21.27 -37.81 1.88
CA PRO A 314 -22.02 -36.64 1.43
C PRO A 314 -21.20 -35.36 1.64
N SER A 315 -20.92 -34.61 0.57
CA SER A 315 -20.43 -33.24 0.70
C SER A 315 -21.60 -32.34 1.10
N MET A 316 -21.51 -31.66 2.24
CA MET A 316 -22.46 -30.61 2.64
C MET A 316 -22.01 -29.29 2.03
N SER A 317 -22.87 -28.66 1.24
CA SER A 317 -22.71 -27.28 0.83
C SER A 317 -23.76 -26.42 1.56
N CYS A 318 -23.31 -25.58 2.50
CA CYS A 318 -24.17 -24.52 3.04
C CYS A 318 -24.43 -23.51 1.92
N LEU A 319 -25.69 -23.41 1.48
CA LEU A 319 -26.05 -22.54 0.35
C LEU A 319 -26.33 -21.08 0.76
N LEU A 320 -26.27 -20.76 2.06
CA LEU A 320 -26.47 -19.40 2.58
C LEU A 320 -25.46 -19.10 3.70
N PRO A 321 -24.73 -17.98 3.62
CA PRO A 321 -23.99 -17.44 4.76
C PRO A 321 -24.97 -16.74 5.69
N CYS A 322 -25.10 -17.24 6.92
CA CYS A 322 -25.71 -16.55 8.06
C CYS A 322 -24.87 -16.87 9.30
#